data_AF-A0A7X0C1Z2-F1
#
_entry.id   AF-A0A7X0C1Z2-F1
#
_cell.length_a   1.000
_cell.length_b   1.000
_cell.length_c   1.000
_cell.angle_alpha   90.00
_cell.angle_beta   90.00
_cell.angle_gamma   90.00
#
_symmetry.space_group_name_H-M   'P 1'
#
loop_
_entity.id
_entity.type
_entity.pdbx_description
1 polymer ?
#
loop_
_entity_poly.entity_id
_entity_poly.type
_entity_poly.pdbx_seq_one_letter_code
_entity_poly.pdbx_strand_id
1 'polypeptide(L)'
;MSDVVFTASAVDDLRRIGPDAVPKVLKKILLLLDNPEAGYPLGEELTGFRKLVVGRNTWRVVYRITEDKSVEICEVWAVGERADAEVYAEATARVREAGAGRPEIIQLGQVIERLGKLADHIRVEKAPPREPVPDWLADRLIYTVGMAREDVAALDLQEAVDTWAEYRSKPH
;
A
#
# COMPACT_ATOMS: atom_id res chain seq x y z
N MET A 1 25.94 -6.22 -4.75
CA MET A 1 24.71 -6.47 -3.98
C MET A 1 24.86 -5.70 -2.68
N SER A 2 24.02 -4.69 -2.46
CA SER A 2 24.01 -3.91 -1.22
C SER A 2 23.11 -4.59 -0.20
N ASP A 3 23.45 -4.47 1.09
CA ASP A 3 22.54 -4.87 2.15
C ASP A 3 21.40 -3.88 2.29
N VAL A 4 20.20 -4.38 2.60
CA VAL A 4 19.02 -3.55 2.86
C VAL A 4 18.58 -3.74 4.28
N VAL A 5 18.46 -2.63 4.99
CA VAL A 5 18.08 -2.58 6.39
C VAL A 5 16.94 -1.60 6.62
N PHE A 6 16.17 -1.80 7.67
CA PHE A 6 14.96 -1.03 7.98
C PHE A 6 15.07 -0.43 9.36
N THR A 7 14.68 0.84 9.50
CA THR A 7 14.42 1.41 10.82
C THR A 7 13.19 0.75 11.46
N ALA A 8 13.06 0.83 12.78
CA ALA A 8 11.84 0.41 13.48
C ALA A 8 10.58 1.10 12.89
N SER A 9 10.64 2.41 12.63
CA SER A 9 9.56 3.17 12.02
C SER A 9 9.15 2.64 10.65
N ALA A 10 10.11 2.28 9.78
CA ALA A 10 9.82 1.69 8.49
C ALA A 10 9.15 0.31 8.60
N VAL A 11 9.51 -0.48 9.63
CA VAL A 11 8.83 -1.75 9.89
C VAL A 11 7.39 -1.53 10.35
N ASP A 12 7.15 -0.55 11.21
CA ASP A 12 5.80 -0.20 11.66
C ASP A 12 4.95 0.39 10.53
N ASP A 13 5.54 1.16 9.65
CA ASP A 13 4.90 1.62 8.43
C ASP A 13 4.45 0.44 7.55
N LEU A 14 5.32 -0.54 7.30
CA LEU A 14 4.96 -1.75 6.55
C LEU A 14 3.78 -2.49 7.21
N ARG A 15 3.76 -2.59 8.54
CA ARG A 15 2.61 -3.19 9.25
C ARG A 15 1.33 -2.39 9.01
N ARG A 16 1.41 -1.07 9.03
CA ARG A 16 0.27 -0.15 8.88
C ARG A 16 -0.34 -0.19 7.47
N ILE A 17 0.49 -0.30 6.42
CA ILE A 17 -0.02 -0.33 5.03
C ILE A 17 -0.73 -1.65 4.68
N GLY A 18 -0.52 -2.69 5.49
CA GLY A 18 -1.29 -3.93 5.44
C GLY A 18 -0.84 -4.96 4.38
N PRO A 19 -1.37 -6.19 4.47
CA PRO A 19 -0.88 -7.37 3.76
C PRO A 19 -1.01 -7.28 2.22
N ASP A 20 -1.91 -6.45 1.70
CA ASP A 20 -2.10 -6.29 0.24
C ASP A 20 -1.09 -5.33 -0.41
N ALA A 21 -0.53 -4.42 0.39
CA ALA A 21 0.42 -3.40 -0.07
C ALA A 21 1.87 -3.84 0.20
N VAL A 22 2.13 -4.47 1.34
CA VAL A 22 3.46 -4.92 1.78
C VAL A 22 4.23 -5.70 0.70
N PRO A 23 3.67 -6.76 0.06
CA PRO A 23 4.41 -7.52 -0.95
C PRO A 23 4.83 -6.68 -2.15
N LYS A 24 4.00 -5.71 -2.55
CA LYS A 24 4.30 -4.79 -3.66
C LYS A 24 5.45 -3.86 -3.30
N VAL A 25 5.47 -3.35 -2.07
CA VAL A 25 6.53 -2.49 -1.55
C VAL A 25 7.84 -3.25 -1.40
N LEU A 26 7.83 -4.41 -0.73
CA LEU A 26 9.02 -5.24 -0.53
C LEU A 26 9.63 -5.68 -1.87
N LYS A 27 8.79 -6.08 -2.85
CA LYS A 27 9.26 -6.41 -4.19
C LYS A 27 9.98 -5.24 -4.87
N LYS A 28 9.51 -4.01 -4.66
CA LYS A 28 10.20 -2.82 -5.20
C LYS A 28 11.51 -2.54 -4.46
N ILE A 29 11.56 -2.77 -3.14
CA ILE A 29 12.78 -2.60 -2.32
C ILE A 29 13.88 -3.59 -2.74
N LEU A 30 13.53 -4.81 -3.19
CA LEU A 30 14.52 -5.76 -3.72
C LEU A 30 15.36 -5.20 -4.87
N LEU A 31 14.84 -4.24 -5.64
CA LEU A 31 15.61 -3.56 -6.69
C LEU A 31 16.83 -2.82 -6.14
N LEU A 32 16.78 -2.39 -4.87
CA LEU A 32 17.85 -1.64 -4.22
C LEU A 32 19.05 -2.53 -3.85
N LEU A 33 18.89 -3.85 -3.84
CA LEU A 33 20.00 -4.79 -3.66
C LEU A 33 21.00 -4.68 -4.83
N ASP A 34 20.49 -4.47 -6.05
CA ASP A 34 21.31 -4.39 -7.26
C ASP A 34 21.56 -2.94 -7.71
N ASN A 35 20.59 -2.06 -7.49
CA ASN A 35 20.68 -0.64 -7.83
C ASN A 35 20.22 0.25 -6.67
N PRO A 36 21.11 0.54 -5.70
CA PRO A 36 20.82 1.44 -4.58
C PRO A 36 20.35 2.83 -5.02
N GLU A 37 20.72 3.28 -6.22
CA GLU A 37 20.39 4.60 -6.73
C GLU A 37 19.05 4.65 -7.50
N ALA A 38 18.31 3.55 -7.59
CA ALA A 38 17.07 3.46 -8.38
C ALA A 38 15.96 4.45 -7.96
N GLY A 39 16.00 4.96 -6.73
CA GLY A 39 15.11 6.02 -6.25
C GLY A 39 15.56 7.42 -6.65
N TYR A 40 14.61 8.36 -6.65
CA TYR A 40 14.88 9.77 -6.94
C TYR A 40 15.52 10.47 -5.74
N PRO A 41 16.60 11.26 -5.92
CA PRO A 41 17.17 12.04 -4.83
C PRO A 41 16.16 13.06 -4.29
N LEU A 42 16.16 13.26 -2.98
CA LEU A 42 15.44 14.33 -2.31
C LEU A 42 16.38 15.55 -2.15
N GLY A 43 15.79 16.75 -2.14
CA GLY A 43 16.51 18.02 -2.03
C GLY A 43 16.36 18.69 -0.67
N GLU A 44 16.92 19.89 -0.54
CA GLU A 44 16.82 20.77 0.64
C GLU A 44 17.29 20.05 1.92
N GLU A 45 16.46 20.07 2.97
CA GLU A 45 16.74 19.48 4.28
C GLU A 45 16.75 17.94 4.27
N LEU A 46 16.41 17.32 3.13
CA LEU A 46 16.44 15.87 2.91
C LEU A 46 17.55 15.44 1.94
N THR A 47 18.55 16.29 1.74
CA THR A 47 19.75 15.93 0.97
C THR A 47 20.39 14.66 1.54
N GLY A 48 20.75 13.72 0.66
CA GLY A 48 21.29 12.40 1.05
C GLY A 48 20.22 11.30 1.17
N PHE A 49 18.93 11.67 1.19
CA PHE A 49 17.82 10.72 1.09
C PHE A 49 17.32 10.59 -0.34
N ARG A 50 16.63 9.49 -0.60
CA ARG A 50 16.04 9.13 -1.89
C ARG A 50 14.64 8.58 -1.67
N LYS A 51 13.78 8.74 -2.68
CA LYS A 51 12.43 8.15 -2.69
C LYS A 51 12.26 7.13 -3.80
N LEU A 52 11.68 5.98 -3.47
CA LEU A 52 11.22 4.99 -4.42
C LEU A 52 9.70 4.99 -4.45
N VAL A 53 9.13 5.03 -5.66
CA VAL A 53 7.68 5.09 -5.86
C VAL A 53 7.15 3.69 -6.19
N VAL A 54 6.08 3.28 -5.50
CA VAL A 54 5.45 1.95 -5.64
C VAL A 54 3.96 2.08 -5.91
N GLY A 55 3.40 1.14 -6.68
CA GLY A 55 1.96 0.98 -6.85
C GLY A 55 1.29 2.20 -7.47
N ARG A 56 1.66 2.59 -8.69
CA ARG A 56 1.08 3.76 -9.40
C ARG A 56 1.12 5.06 -8.58
N ASN A 57 2.22 5.31 -7.87
CA ASN A 57 2.41 6.49 -7.01
C ASN A 57 1.56 6.51 -5.74
N THR A 58 0.98 5.37 -5.34
CA THR A 58 0.26 5.23 -4.07
C THR A 58 1.20 5.14 -2.87
N TRP A 59 2.42 4.59 -3.03
CA TRP A 59 3.34 4.45 -1.89
C TRP A 59 4.71 5.06 -2.18
N ARG A 60 5.32 5.65 -1.16
CA ARG A 60 6.69 6.17 -1.19
C ARG A 60 7.51 5.47 -0.12
N VAL A 61 8.66 4.96 -0.54
CA VAL A 61 9.68 4.42 0.35
C VAL A 61 10.81 5.42 0.38
N VAL A 62 11.11 5.98 1.54
CA VAL A 62 12.25 6.89 1.71
C VAL A 62 13.39 6.17 2.38
N TYR A 63 14.57 6.34 1.80
CA TYR A 63 15.77 5.61 2.17
C TYR A 63 17.01 6.46 1.93
N ARG A 64 18.13 6.05 2.52
CA ARG A 64 19.46 6.61 2.25
C ARG A 64 20.45 5.51 1.92
N ILE A 65 21.54 5.89 1.27
CA ILE A 65 22.70 5.03 1.08
C ILE A 65 23.72 5.44 2.13
N THR A 66 24.07 4.53 3.03
CA THR A 66 25.02 4.77 4.12
C THR A 66 26.47 4.69 3.63
N GLU A 67 27.43 5.12 4.45
CA GLU A 67 28.86 5.14 4.08
C GLU A 67 29.42 3.74 3.76
N ASP A 68 28.91 2.71 4.44
CA ASP A 68 29.22 1.30 4.19
C ASP A 68 28.49 0.72 2.97
N LYS A 69 27.81 1.57 2.18
CA LYS A 69 27.05 1.24 0.97
C LYS A 69 25.81 0.38 1.20
N SER A 70 25.35 0.28 2.45
CA SER A 70 24.04 -0.30 2.75
C SER A 70 22.91 0.66 2.36
N VAL A 71 21.72 0.11 2.17
CA VAL A 71 20.49 0.83 1.91
C VAL A 71 19.65 0.80 3.19
N GLU A 72 19.52 1.95 3.83
CA GLU A 72 18.68 2.09 5.02
C GLU A 72 17.31 2.63 4.61
N ILE A 73 16.27 1.81 4.75
CA ILE A 73 14.87 2.20 4.59
C ILE A 73 14.43 2.91 5.87
N CYS A 74 14.17 4.21 5.76
CA CYS A 74 13.83 5.05 6.89
C CYS A 74 12.33 5.06 7.18
N GLU A 75 11.51 5.06 6.12
CA GLU A 75 10.07 5.31 6.20
C GLU A 75 9.32 4.77 4.96
N VAL A 76 8.05 4.38 5.14
CA VAL A 76 7.11 3.97 4.08
C VAL A 76 5.75 4.64 4.28
N TRP A 77 5.19 5.31 3.27
CA TRP A 77 3.88 5.96 3.43
C TRP A 77 3.01 5.96 2.18
N ALA A 78 1.71 6.12 2.41
CA ALA A 78 0.69 6.23 1.36
C ALA A 78 0.57 7.66 0.81
N VAL A 79 0.06 7.78 -0.40
CA VAL A 79 -0.38 9.02 -1.03
C VAL A 79 -1.89 8.92 -1.25
N GLY A 80 -2.70 9.74 -0.58
CA GLY A 80 -4.18 9.73 -0.69
C GLY A 80 -4.88 10.49 0.45
N GLU A 81 -6.21 10.67 0.34
CA GLU A 81 -7.21 11.53 1.05
C GLU A 81 -6.99 12.08 2.48
N ARG A 82 -5.94 11.67 3.20
CA ARG A 82 -5.42 12.33 4.42
C ARG A 82 -4.06 13.03 4.18
N ALA A 83 -3.77 13.47 2.95
CA ALA A 83 -2.41 13.78 2.48
C ALA A 83 -2.01 15.26 2.45
N ASP A 84 -2.71 16.20 3.08
CA ASP A 84 -2.52 17.60 2.65
C ASP A 84 -1.29 18.32 3.20
N ALA A 85 -0.75 17.96 4.38
CA ALA A 85 0.54 18.49 4.84
C ALA A 85 1.11 17.72 6.04
N GLU A 86 0.25 17.33 6.98
CA GLU A 86 0.66 16.74 8.26
C GLU A 86 1.40 15.42 8.08
N VAL A 87 0.94 14.55 7.17
CA VAL A 87 1.63 13.29 6.86
C VAL A 87 3.02 13.53 6.28
N TYR A 88 3.21 14.57 5.46
CA TYR A 88 4.52 14.92 4.93
C TYR A 88 5.41 15.55 5.99
N ALA A 89 4.85 16.35 6.90
CA ALA A 89 5.58 16.95 8.02
C ALA A 89 6.04 15.88 9.01
N GLU A 90 5.16 14.94 9.39
CA GLU A 90 5.48 13.79 10.24
C GLU A 90 6.52 12.90 9.57
N ALA A 91 6.31 12.53 8.31
CA ALA A 91 7.28 11.73 7.55
C ALA A 91 8.64 12.44 7.49
N THR A 92 8.66 13.74 7.23
CA THR A 92 9.90 14.53 7.20
C THR A 92 10.57 14.55 8.57
N ALA A 93 9.82 14.70 9.67
CA ALA A 93 10.37 14.66 11.01
C ALA A 93 10.99 13.29 11.33
N ARG A 94 10.31 12.20 11.00
CA ARG A 94 10.81 10.83 11.20
C ARG A 94 12.05 10.52 10.36
N VAL A 95 12.08 10.99 9.10
CA VAL A 95 13.28 10.89 8.25
C VAL A 95 14.46 11.66 8.85
N ARG A 96 14.23 12.86 9.40
CA ARG A 96 15.29 13.65 10.08
C ARG A 96 15.80 12.94 11.33
N GLU A 97 14.92 12.34 12.12
CA GLU A 97 15.30 11.58 13.31
C GLU A 97 16.17 10.35 12.94
N ALA A 98 15.79 9.63 11.89
CA ALA A 98 16.64 8.56 11.34
C ALA A 98 18.00 9.09 10.88
N GLY A 99 18.03 10.29 10.30
CA GLY A 99 19.22 11.07 9.97
C GLY A 99 20.11 11.40 11.17
N ALA A 100 19.50 11.75 12.31
CA ALA A 100 20.17 12.21 13.54
C ALA A 100 20.70 11.08 14.44
N GLY A 101 20.47 9.81 14.07
CA GLY A 101 21.31 8.70 14.52
C GLY A 101 20.87 7.91 15.75
N ARG A 102 19.57 7.59 15.94
CA ARG A 102 19.17 6.45 16.81
C ARG A 102 17.98 5.58 16.34
N PRO A 103 17.93 5.10 15.10
CA PRO A 103 17.03 4.00 14.75
C PRO A 103 17.63 2.63 15.12
N GLU A 104 16.82 1.75 15.70
CA GLU A 104 17.11 0.31 15.67
C GLU A 104 16.96 -0.18 14.23
N ILE A 105 17.97 -0.93 13.75
CA ILE A 105 18.08 -1.35 12.36
C ILE A 105 17.83 -2.86 12.24
N ILE A 106 16.91 -3.25 11.34
CA ILE A 106 16.47 -4.63 11.11
C ILE A 106 16.77 -5.04 9.67
N GLN A 107 17.34 -6.23 9.46
CA GLN A 107 17.68 -6.72 8.13
C GLN A 107 16.44 -7.10 7.29
N LEU A 108 16.48 -6.87 5.97
CA LEU A 108 15.37 -7.19 5.05
C LEU A 108 14.87 -8.63 5.20
N GLY A 109 15.78 -9.61 5.32
CA GLY A 109 15.41 -11.01 5.52
C GLY A 109 14.58 -11.24 6.78
N GLN A 110 14.95 -10.57 7.89
CA GLN A 110 14.20 -10.64 9.15
C GLN A 110 12.83 -9.96 9.04
N VAL A 111 12.74 -8.86 8.29
CA VAL A 111 11.46 -8.17 8.04
C VAL A 111 10.51 -9.09 7.25
N ILE A 112 11.00 -9.68 6.15
CA ILE A 112 10.22 -10.63 5.33
C ILE A 112 9.72 -11.80 6.19
N GLU A 113 10.60 -12.40 6.99
CA GLU A 113 10.23 -13.53 7.88
C GLU A 113 9.16 -13.12 8.90
N ARG A 114 9.34 -11.98 9.58
CA ARG A 114 8.39 -11.48 10.58
C ARG A 114 7.02 -11.17 9.97
N LEU A 115 6.99 -10.56 8.80
CA LEU A 115 5.74 -10.22 8.10
C LEU A 115 5.05 -11.46 7.52
N GLY A 116 5.81 -12.46 7.05
CA GLY A 116 5.27 -13.76 6.63
C GLY A 116 4.60 -14.51 7.79
N LYS A 117 5.26 -14.57 8.95
CA LYS A 117 4.66 -15.14 10.17
C LYS A 117 3.37 -14.41 10.59
N LEU A 118 3.33 -13.08 10.50
CA LEU A 118 2.12 -12.31 10.77
C LEU A 118 0.99 -12.63 9.77
N ALA A 119 1.29 -12.77 8.49
CA ALA A 119 0.31 -13.14 7.47
C ALA A 119 -0.27 -14.55 7.71
N ASP A 120 0.52 -15.51 8.17
CA ASP A 120 0.02 -16.85 8.53
C ASP A 120 -0.93 -16.83 9.74
N HIS A 121 -0.75 -15.89 10.67
CA HIS A 121 -1.64 -15.73 11.83
C HIS A 121 -2.93 -14.98 11.47
N ILE A 122 -2.90 -14.13 10.43
CA ILE A 122 -4.08 -13.53 9.83
C ILE A 122 -4.61 -14.52 8.78
N ARG A 123 -5.33 -15.55 9.23
CA ARG A 123 -6.29 -16.23 8.36
C ARG A 123 -7.31 -15.18 7.91
N VAL A 124 -7.04 -14.49 6.82
CA VAL A 124 -8.07 -13.78 6.07
C VAL A 124 -8.99 -14.89 5.58
N GLU A 125 -10.16 -15.02 6.19
CA GLU A 125 -11.25 -15.78 5.56
C GLU A 125 -11.40 -15.17 4.17
N LYS A 126 -10.93 -15.91 3.16
CA LYS A 126 -11.12 -15.55 1.77
C LYS A 126 -12.62 -15.45 1.60
N ALA A 127 -13.15 -14.23 1.51
CA ALA A 127 -14.56 -14.02 1.20
C ALA A 127 -14.87 -14.92 0.00
N PRO A 128 -15.93 -15.75 0.07
CA PRO A 128 -16.22 -16.70 -0.97
C PRO A 128 -16.26 -15.96 -2.32
N PRO A 129 -15.81 -16.58 -3.41
CA PRO A 129 -15.85 -15.95 -4.73
C PRO A 129 -17.29 -15.46 -4.97
N ARG A 130 -17.49 -14.15 -4.90
CA ARG A 130 -18.79 -13.52 -5.17
C ARG A 130 -19.11 -13.79 -6.63
N GLU A 131 -20.21 -14.48 -6.87
CA GLU A 131 -20.67 -14.73 -8.22
C GLU A 131 -21.00 -13.37 -8.86
N PRO A 132 -20.34 -13.01 -9.97
CA PRO A 132 -20.53 -11.69 -10.57
C PRO A 132 -21.95 -11.56 -11.10
N VAL A 133 -22.52 -10.36 -11.00
CA VAL A 133 -23.83 -10.04 -11.58
C VAL A 133 -23.81 -10.33 -13.09
N PRO A 134 -24.71 -11.18 -13.62
CA PRO A 134 -24.80 -11.46 -15.05
C PRO A 134 -25.07 -10.19 -15.86
N ASP A 135 -24.48 -10.10 -17.05
CA ASP A 135 -24.54 -8.91 -17.92
C ASP A 135 -25.97 -8.39 -18.14
N TRP A 136 -26.93 -9.29 -18.35
CA TRP A 136 -28.33 -8.91 -18.58
C TRP A 136 -28.98 -8.20 -17.37
N LEU A 137 -28.57 -8.56 -16.14
CA LEU A 137 -29.09 -7.96 -14.90
C LEU A 137 -28.36 -6.65 -14.62
N ALA A 138 -27.04 -6.62 -14.85
CA ALA A 138 -26.25 -5.39 -14.75
C ALA A 138 -26.80 -4.30 -15.69
N ASP A 139 -27.10 -4.63 -16.94
CA ASP A 139 -27.70 -3.70 -17.90
C ASP A 139 -29.05 -3.16 -17.42
N ARG A 140 -29.88 -3.99 -16.79
CA ARG A 140 -31.17 -3.56 -16.24
C ARG A 140 -30.99 -2.61 -15.06
N LEU A 141 -30.08 -2.91 -14.14
CA LEU A 141 -29.79 -2.04 -13.00
C LEU A 141 -29.23 -0.69 -13.47
N ILE A 142 -28.37 -0.67 -14.48
CA ILE A 142 -27.79 0.57 -15.02
C ILE A 142 -28.84 1.39 -15.77
N TYR A 143 -29.50 0.78 -16.77
CA TYR A 143 -30.31 1.53 -17.72
C TYR A 143 -31.78 1.69 -17.31
N THR A 144 -32.29 0.85 -16.40
CA THR A 144 -33.69 0.91 -15.95
C THR A 144 -33.79 1.44 -14.52
N VAL A 145 -32.96 0.95 -13.60
CA VAL A 145 -32.94 1.43 -12.20
C VAL A 145 -32.12 2.73 -12.07
N GLY A 146 -31.17 2.97 -12.97
CA GLY A 146 -30.33 4.17 -12.97
C GLY A 146 -29.10 4.07 -12.07
N MET A 147 -28.69 2.85 -11.69
CA MET A 147 -27.50 2.65 -10.85
C MET A 147 -26.21 2.95 -11.62
N ALA A 148 -25.19 3.44 -10.91
CA ALA A 148 -23.87 3.59 -11.51
C ALA A 148 -23.23 2.22 -11.77
N ARG A 149 -22.39 2.14 -12.80
CA ARG A 149 -21.67 0.89 -13.15
C ARG A 149 -20.79 0.37 -12.02
N GLU A 150 -20.21 1.29 -11.25
CA GLU A 150 -19.35 0.98 -10.10
C GLU A 150 -20.16 0.36 -8.95
N ASP A 151 -21.37 0.87 -8.69
CA ASP A 151 -22.28 0.33 -7.69
C ASP A 151 -22.77 -1.07 -8.07
N VAL A 152 -23.10 -1.29 -9.35
CA VAL A 152 -23.51 -2.62 -9.86
C VAL A 152 -22.37 -3.64 -9.79
N ALA A 153 -21.13 -3.22 -10.05
CA ALA A 153 -19.95 -4.09 -9.93
C ALA A 153 -19.61 -4.45 -8.47
N ALA A 154 -20.14 -3.71 -7.51
CA ALA A 154 -19.97 -3.97 -6.08
C ALA A 154 -21.01 -4.94 -5.50
N LEU A 155 -22.14 -5.14 -6.19
CA LEU A 155 -23.19 -6.08 -5.76
C LEU A 155 -22.76 -7.53 -5.98
N ASP A 156 -23.19 -8.41 -5.09
CA ASP A 156 -23.30 -9.83 -5.42
C ASP A 156 -24.61 -10.15 -6.17
N LEU A 157 -24.69 -11.37 -6.72
CA LEU A 157 -25.86 -11.80 -7.48
C LEU A 157 -27.17 -11.68 -6.68
N GLN A 158 -27.16 -12.00 -5.39
CA GLN A 158 -28.37 -11.98 -4.56
C GLN A 158 -28.84 -10.53 -4.35
N GLU A 159 -27.91 -9.64 -4.01
CA GLU A 159 -28.19 -8.21 -3.82
C GLU A 159 -28.72 -7.56 -5.12
N ALA A 160 -28.15 -7.95 -6.27
CA ALA A 160 -28.61 -7.49 -7.58
C ALA A 160 -30.03 -7.97 -7.92
N VAL A 161 -30.36 -9.23 -7.58
CA VAL A 161 -31.70 -9.79 -7.76
C VAL A 161 -32.72 -9.11 -6.85
N ASP A 162 -32.36 -8.88 -5.59
CA ASP A 162 -33.24 -8.23 -4.59
C ASP A 162 -33.51 -6.77 -4.97
N THR A 163 -32.49 -6.04 -5.42
CA THR A 163 -32.62 -4.66 -5.91
C THR A 163 -33.55 -4.57 -7.11
N TRP A 164 -33.42 -5.51 -8.06
CA TRP A 164 -34.32 -5.60 -9.22
C TRP A 164 -35.75 -5.96 -8.82
N ALA A 165 -35.93 -6.90 -7.90
CA ALA A 165 -37.24 -7.29 -7.39
C ALA A 165 -37.95 -6.13 -6.66
N GLU A 166 -37.21 -5.38 -5.83
CA GLU A 166 -37.74 -4.20 -5.14
C GLU A 166 -38.17 -3.13 -6.13
N TYR A 167 -37.34 -2.81 -7.14
CA TYR A 167 -37.70 -1.86 -8.18
C TYR A 167 -38.97 -2.28 -8.94
N ARG A 168 -39.10 -3.58 -9.27
CA ARG A 168 -40.26 -4.14 -9.97
C ARG A 168 -41.54 -4.17 -9.12
N SER A 169 -41.42 -4.15 -7.80
CA SER A 169 -42.54 -4.16 -6.86
C SER A 169 -43.15 -2.77 -6.61
N LYS A 170 -42.43 -1.70 -6.95
CA LYS A 170 -42.91 -0.32 -6.86
C LYS A 170 -43.82 -0.02 -8.07
N PRO A 171 -45.02 0.55 -7.87
CA PRO A 171 -45.82 1.05 -8.98
C PRO A 171 -45.12 2.26 -9.59
N HIS A 172 -44.86 2.22 -10.90
CA HIS A 172 -44.28 3.31 -11.70
C HIS A 172 -45.34 3.90 -12.63
#